data_AF-A0A7S3B5L2-F1
#
_entry.id   AF-A0A7S3B5L2-F1
#
_cell.length_a   1.000
_cell.length_b   1.000
_cell.length_c   1.000
_cell.angle_alpha   90.00
_cell.angle_beta   90.00
_cell.angle_gamma   90.00
#
_symmetry.space_group_name_H-M   'P 1'
#
loop_
_entity.id
_entity.type
_entity.pdbx_description
1 polymer ?
#
loop_
_entity_poly.entity_id
_entity_poly.type
_entity_poly.pdbx_seq_one_letter_code
_entity_poly.pdbx_strand_id
1 'polypeptide(L)'
;RLVNPTPPAGPQLPPRRATAAALAVSGVRVAAAKVTTQPDVPEAAPAKGAKLGSAAIAIGVGLVVQFLIPVPAAVTAEAWQLLAIFLTTVVGLILEPLPVPAWAFCGLTAAVTTKTLSWDMAFQAFTSDVIWLITVSFFFARGIV
;
A
#
# COMPACT_ATOMS: atom_id res chain seq x y z
N ARG A 1 44.54 -55.88 -36.38
CA ARG A 1 43.87 -56.52 -35.21
C ARG A 1 44.15 -55.59 -34.03
N LEU A 2 43.20 -54.82 -33.51
CA LEU A 2 42.07 -55.29 -32.71
C LEU A 2 40.80 -54.53 -33.11
N VAL A 3 39.93 -55.25 -33.82
CA VAL A 3 38.49 -55.01 -33.84
C VAL A 3 38.02 -55.22 -32.40
N ASN A 4 37.36 -54.21 -31.83
CA ASN A 4 36.57 -54.35 -30.61
C ASN A 4 35.32 -53.48 -30.76
N PRO A 5 34.20 -53.81 -30.10
CA PRO A 5 33.07 -54.48 -30.75
C PRO A 5 31.75 -53.69 -30.58
N THR A 6 30.78 -53.93 -31.47
CA THR A 6 29.36 -53.70 -31.18
C THR A 6 28.78 -54.95 -30.45
N PRO A 7 27.57 -54.96 -29.85
CA PRO A 7 26.72 -53.98 -29.12
C PRO A 7 26.25 -54.57 -27.74
N PRO A 8 25.39 -53.89 -26.94
CA PRO A 8 23.97 -54.29 -26.94
C PRO A 8 22.97 -53.13 -26.82
N ALA A 9 21.74 -53.41 -27.24
CA ALA A 9 20.59 -52.51 -27.23
C ALA A 9 20.29 -51.93 -25.82
N GLY A 10 20.25 -50.60 -25.75
CA GLY A 10 19.75 -49.81 -24.62
C GLY A 10 18.64 -48.85 -25.09
N PRO A 11 17.85 -48.26 -24.17
CA PRO A 11 16.41 -48.09 -24.32
C PRO A 11 15.99 -47.06 -25.37
N GLN A 12 14.98 -47.43 -26.16
CA GLN A 12 14.16 -46.48 -26.93
C GLN A 12 13.59 -45.43 -25.97
N LEU A 13 14.07 -44.18 -26.05
CA LEU A 13 13.54 -43.07 -25.27
C LEU A 13 12.16 -42.69 -25.83
N PRO A 14 11.08 -42.74 -25.03
CA PRO A 14 9.75 -42.36 -25.49
C PRO A 14 9.67 -40.86 -25.86
N PRO A 15 8.75 -40.48 -26.75
CA PRO A 15 8.66 -39.11 -27.26
C PRO A 15 8.39 -38.12 -26.14
N ARG A 16 9.17 -37.04 -26.12
CA ARG A 16 9.02 -35.83 -25.29
C ARG A 16 7.56 -35.37 -25.27
N ARG A 17 6.79 -35.83 -24.28
CA ARG A 17 5.58 -35.15 -23.85
C ARG A 17 6.05 -33.93 -23.06
N ALA A 18 5.94 -32.78 -23.71
CA ALA A 18 6.01 -31.48 -23.05
C ALA A 18 4.82 -31.36 -22.09
N THR A 19 4.94 -31.97 -20.91
CA THR A 19 4.10 -31.62 -19.76
C THR A 19 4.67 -30.33 -19.19
N ALA A 20 4.07 -29.22 -19.59
CA ALA A 20 4.20 -27.94 -18.91
C ALA A 20 3.77 -28.14 -17.45
N ALA A 21 4.75 -28.37 -16.58
CA ALA A 21 4.59 -28.25 -15.15
C ALA A 21 4.36 -26.76 -14.86
N ALA A 22 3.08 -26.37 -14.87
CA ALA A 22 2.61 -25.11 -14.34
C ALA A 22 2.99 -25.06 -12.85
N LEU A 23 4.12 -24.43 -12.55
CA LEU A 23 4.49 -24.00 -11.20
C LEU A 23 3.55 -22.86 -10.81
N ALA A 24 2.37 -23.25 -10.31
CA ALA A 24 1.44 -22.35 -9.67
C ALA A 24 2.06 -21.87 -8.36
N VAL A 25 2.64 -20.65 -8.39
CA VAL A 25 2.98 -19.88 -7.19
C VAL A 25 1.66 -19.46 -6.52
N SER A 26 1.10 -20.36 -5.72
CA SER A 26 0.07 -20.06 -4.74
C SER A 26 0.77 -19.80 -3.41
N GLY A 27 0.77 -18.55 -2.94
CA GLY A 27 1.37 -18.28 -1.62
C GLY A 27 1.31 -16.87 -1.05
N VAL A 28 1.17 -15.81 -1.84
CA VAL A 28 1.07 -14.46 -1.27
C VAL A 28 -0.38 -14.09 -1.01
N ARG A 29 -0.93 -14.57 0.11
CA ARG A 29 -2.13 -13.98 0.71
C ARG A 29 -1.69 -12.83 1.61
N VAL A 30 -1.77 -11.62 1.09
CA VAL A 30 -1.74 -10.39 1.91
C VAL A 30 -2.93 -10.49 2.84
N ALA A 31 -2.66 -10.78 4.11
CA ALA A 31 -3.65 -10.79 5.17
C ALA A 31 -4.16 -9.36 5.37
N ALA A 32 -5.25 -9.05 4.66
CA ALA A 32 -6.12 -7.95 5.00
C ALA A 32 -6.59 -8.14 6.44
N ALA A 33 -6.50 -7.04 7.20
CA ALA A 33 -7.03 -6.89 8.53
C ALA A 33 -8.38 -7.60 8.70
N LYS A 34 -8.45 -8.49 9.69
CA LYS A 34 -9.66 -8.96 10.38
C LYS A 34 -10.95 -8.88 9.55
N VAL A 35 -11.11 -9.80 8.59
CA VAL A 35 -12.43 -10.21 8.12
C VAL A 35 -12.80 -11.43 8.94
N THR A 36 -13.50 -11.19 10.03
CA THR A 36 -14.14 -12.24 10.82
C THR A 36 -15.06 -13.04 9.90
N THR A 37 -14.87 -14.35 9.87
CA THR A 37 -15.73 -15.33 9.22
C THR A 37 -17.18 -15.14 9.69
N GLN A 38 -18.07 -14.72 8.78
CA GLN A 38 -19.49 -15.01 8.89
C GLN A 38 -19.98 -15.44 7.49
N PRO A 39 -20.49 -16.67 7.32
CA PRO A 39 -21.00 -17.14 6.05
C PRO A 39 -22.49 -16.83 5.98
N ASP A 40 -22.83 -15.61 5.58
CA ASP A 40 -24.19 -15.27 5.15
C ASP A 40 -24.08 -14.35 3.93
N VAL A 41 -24.92 -14.65 2.93
CA VAL A 41 -25.09 -14.07 1.60
C VAL A 41 -24.60 -12.61 1.45
N PRO A 42 -23.83 -12.26 0.39
CA PRO A 42 -23.43 -10.89 0.07
C PRO A 42 -24.61 -10.06 -0.44
N GLU A 43 -25.53 -9.75 0.46
CA GLU A 43 -26.36 -8.55 0.36
C GLU A 43 -25.38 -7.37 0.40
N ALA A 44 -25.29 -6.63 -0.70
CA ALA A 44 -24.54 -5.39 -0.78
C ALA A 44 -24.90 -4.54 0.44
N ALA A 45 -24.03 -4.52 1.46
CA ALA A 45 -24.13 -3.59 2.57
C ALA A 45 -24.35 -2.23 1.91
N PRO A 46 -25.48 -1.55 2.22
CA PRO A 46 -25.88 -0.39 1.45
C PRO A 46 -24.67 0.53 1.44
N ALA A 47 -24.40 1.12 0.30
CA ALA A 47 -23.54 2.29 0.23
C ALA A 47 -24.15 3.35 1.15
N LYS A 48 -23.96 3.19 2.46
CA LYS A 48 -24.17 4.20 3.47
C LYS A 48 -23.03 5.11 3.17
N GLY A 49 -23.33 6.05 2.25
CA GLY A 49 -22.35 6.86 1.56
C GLY A 49 -21.27 7.21 2.53
N ALA A 50 -20.01 6.98 2.12
CA ALA A 50 -18.83 7.44 2.82
C ALA A 50 -19.22 8.71 3.56
N LYS A 51 -19.07 8.76 4.90
CA LYS A 51 -19.55 9.89 5.72
C LYS A 51 -18.80 11.15 5.26
N LEU A 52 -19.25 11.70 4.14
CA LEU A 52 -18.57 12.70 3.34
C LEU A 52 -18.65 14.02 4.09
N GLY A 53 -19.69 14.17 4.91
CA GLY A 53 -19.77 15.20 5.94
C GLY A 53 -18.59 15.17 6.90
N SER A 54 -18.14 14.00 7.38
CA SER A 54 -17.00 13.88 8.31
C SER A 54 -15.66 14.18 7.61
N ALA A 55 -15.50 13.73 6.36
CA ALA A 55 -14.33 14.07 5.54
C ALA A 55 -14.29 15.57 5.20
N ALA A 56 -15.44 16.17 4.87
CA ALA A 56 -15.58 17.60 4.63
C ALA A 56 -15.30 18.43 5.89
N ILE A 57 -15.67 17.95 7.08
CA ILE A 57 -15.31 18.59 8.36
C ILE A 57 -13.78 18.57 8.56
N ALA A 58 -13.11 17.44 8.30
CA ALA A 58 -11.65 17.37 8.42
C ALA A 58 -10.93 18.34 7.45
N ILE A 59 -11.38 18.38 6.20
CA ILE A 59 -10.89 19.35 5.20
C ILE A 59 -11.22 20.79 5.62
N GLY A 60 -12.41 21.01 6.18
CA GLY A 60 -12.87 22.30 6.70
C GLY A 60 -12.01 22.80 7.85
N VAL A 61 -11.60 21.93 8.79
CA VAL A 61 -10.70 22.30 9.90
C VAL A 61 -9.32 22.70 9.36
N GLY A 62 -8.81 21.97 8.37
CA GLY A 62 -7.56 22.31 7.66
C GLY A 62 -7.59 23.69 7.01
N LEU A 63 -8.65 23.95 6.24
CA LEU A 63 -8.88 25.24 5.58
C LEU A 63 -9.10 26.36 6.59
N VAL A 64 -9.83 26.11 7.68
CA VAL A 64 -10.05 27.10 8.75
C VAL A 64 -8.72 27.46 9.41
N VAL A 65 -7.87 26.49 9.76
CA VAL A 65 -6.55 26.77 10.34
C VAL A 65 -5.68 27.58 9.38
N GLN A 66 -5.74 27.30 8.09
CA GLN A 66 -4.96 28.01 7.08
C GLN A 66 -5.47 29.42 6.78
N PHE A 67 -6.78 29.67 6.90
CA PHE A 67 -7.42 30.94 6.52
C PHE A 67 -7.69 31.88 7.71
N LEU A 68 -7.88 31.36 8.93
CA LEU A 68 -8.12 32.20 10.13
C LEU A 68 -6.83 32.70 10.79
N ILE A 69 -5.70 32.04 10.59
CA ILE A 69 -4.45 32.38 11.27
C ILE A 69 -3.46 32.94 10.25
N PRO A 70 -3.21 34.27 10.25
CA PRO A 70 -2.21 34.88 9.38
C PRO A 70 -0.81 34.37 9.72
N VAL A 71 0.00 34.17 8.68
CA VAL A 71 1.34 33.57 8.77
C VAL A 71 2.21 34.38 9.76
N PRO A 72 2.75 33.74 10.81
CA PRO A 72 3.66 34.43 11.74
C PRO A 72 4.95 34.82 10.99
N ALA A 73 5.45 36.03 11.21
CA ALA A 73 6.66 36.53 10.54
C ALA A 73 7.94 35.68 10.79
N ALA A 74 7.90 34.79 11.79
CA ALA A 74 8.99 33.88 12.14
C ALA A 74 8.96 32.54 11.37
N VAL A 75 7.94 32.27 10.55
CA VAL A 75 7.74 30.98 9.87
C VAL A 75 7.63 31.20 8.36
N THR A 76 8.30 30.37 7.56
CA THR A 76 8.16 30.43 6.10
C THR A 76 6.75 30.03 5.67
N ALA A 77 6.25 30.65 4.60
CA ALA A 77 4.90 30.36 4.10
C ALA A 77 4.73 28.87 3.71
N GLU A 78 5.79 28.22 3.22
CA GLU A 78 5.81 26.80 2.86
C GLU A 78 5.67 25.88 4.08
N ALA A 79 6.41 26.15 5.16
CA ALA A 79 6.30 25.38 6.39
C ALA A 79 4.90 25.51 7.03
N TRP A 80 4.28 26.68 6.90
CA TRP A 80 2.90 26.91 7.35
C TRP A 80 1.88 26.06 6.58
N GLN A 81 2.08 25.89 5.27
CA GLN A 81 1.24 25.04 4.43
C GLN A 81 1.39 23.55 4.79
N LEU A 82 2.61 23.06 5.02
CA LEU A 82 2.83 21.68 5.49
C LEU A 82 2.16 21.41 6.83
N LEU A 83 2.25 22.37 7.75
CA LEU A 83 1.60 22.28 9.06
C LEU A 83 0.08 22.13 8.91
N ALA A 84 -0.55 22.92 8.04
CA ALA A 84 -1.99 22.83 7.78
C ALA A 84 -2.40 21.48 7.19
N ILE A 85 -1.63 20.94 6.23
CA ILE A 85 -1.89 19.62 5.62
C ILE A 85 -1.69 18.50 6.64
N PHE A 86 -0.67 18.61 7.49
CA PHE A 86 -0.42 17.66 8.57
C PHE A 86 -1.58 17.64 9.58
N LEU A 87 -2.01 18.81 10.06
CA LEU A 87 -3.17 18.94 10.96
C LEU A 87 -4.45 18.38 10.34
N THR A 88 -4.72 18.69 9.08
CA THR A 88 -5.86 18.13 8.31
C THR A 88 -5.84 16.60 8.34
N THR A 89 -4.67 16.01 8.11
CA THR A 89 -4.50 14.55 8.04
C THR A 89 -4.65 13.90 9.41
N VAL A 90 -4.09 14.51 10.47
CA VAL A 90 -4.23 14.03 11.85
C VAL A 90 -5.69 14.08 12.30
N VAL A 91 -6.38 15.19 12.06
CA VAL A 91 -7.81 15.32 12.37
C VAL A 91 -8.64 14.32 11.58
N GLY A 92 -8.34 14.13 10.29
CA GLY A 92 -8.97 13.13 9.43
C GLY A 92 -8.79 11.69 9.93
N LEU A 93 -7.59 11.34 10.42
CA LEU A 93 -7.31 10.04 11.01
C LEU A 93 -8.08 9.81 12.32
N ILE A 94 -8.19 10.84 13.18
CA ILE A 94 -8.92 10.76 14.47
C ILE A 94 -10.42 10.56 14.26
N LEU A 95 -11.00 11.19 13.24
CA LEU A 95 -12.43 11.10 12.93
C LEU A 95 -12.83 9.76 12.27
N GLU A 96 -11.85 8.94 11.87
CA GLU A 96 -12.00 7.65 11.19
C GLU A 96 -13.12 7.56 10.13
N PRO A 97 -13.29 8.54 9.22
CA PRO A 97 -14.37 8.46 8.23
C PRO A 97 -14.02 7.56 7.03
N LEU A 98 -12.75 7.19 6.86
CA LEU A 98 -12.18 6.41 5.76
C LEU A 98 -11.00 5.55 6.28
N PRO A 99 -10.61 4.47 5.58
CA PRO A 99 -9.45 3.65 5.96
C PRO A 99 -8.16 4.47 6.01
N VAL A 100 -7.27 4.14 6.96
CA VAL A 100 -5.97 4.80 7.20
C VAL A 100 -5.17 5.11 5.91
N PRO A 101 -4.98 4.16 4.97
CA PRO A 101 -4.25 4.46 3.73
C PRO A 101 -4.94 5.49 2.83
N ALA A 102 -6.27 5.58 2.81
CA ALA A 102 -6.97 6.59 2.02
C ALA A 102 -6.64 8.00 2.50
N TRP A 103 -6.60 8.21 3.82
CA TRP A 103 -6.15 9.47 4.43
C TRP A 103 -4.70 9.81 4.09
N ALA A 104 -3.81 8.81 4.10
CA ALA A 104 -2.42 8.99 3.72
C ALA A 104 -2.28 9.44 2.25
N PHE A 105 -3.02 8.83 1.32
CA PHE A 105 -3.02 9.25 -0.08
C PHE A 105 -3.65 10.63 -0.30
N CYS A 106 -4.71 10.98 0.43
CA CYS A 106 -5.29 12.33 0.38
C CYS A 106 -4.27 13.39 0.85
N GLY A 107 -3.58 13.16 1.96
CA GLY A 107 -2.55 14.07 2.47
C GLY A 107 -1.36 14.21 1.50
N LEU A 108 -0.90 13.11 0.93
CA LEU A 108 0.16 13.10 -0.09
C LEU A 108 -0.26 13.89 -1.35
N THR A 109 -1.47 13.67 -1.84
CA THR A 109 -2.02 14.37 -3.01
C THR A 109 -2.13 15.87 -2.76
N ALA A 110 -2.60 16.25 -1.57
CA ALA A 110 -2.67 17.65 -1.15
C ALA A 110 -1.28 18.30 -1.08
N ALA A 111 -0.28 17.59 -0.54
CA ALA A 111 1.10 18.08 -0.46
C ALA A 111 1.73 18.31 -1.84
N VAL A 112 1.53 17.39 -2.79
CA VAL A 112 2.03 17.52 -4.16
C VAL A 112 1.31 18.64 -4.92
N THR A 113 -0.01 18.72 -4.77
CA THR A 113 -0.84 19.71 -5.51
C THR A 113 -0.57 21.13 -5.02
N THR A 114 -0.35 21.31 -3.72
CA THR A 114 0.01 22.60 -3.11
C THR A 114 1.47 22.98 -3.40
N LYS A 115 2.24 22.11 -4.09
CA LYS A 115 3.68 22.26 -4.39
C LYS A 115 4.54 22.55 -3.15
N THR A 116 4.09 22.04 -2.01
CA THR A 116 4.80 22.24 -0.75
C THR A 116 5.91 21.21 -0.54
N LEU A 117 5.89 20.09 -1.28
CA LEU A 117 7.01 19.18 -1.44
C LEU A 117 7.14 18.87 -2.94
N SER A 118 8.38 18.75 -3.44
CA SER A 118 8.61 18.32 -4.82
C SER A 118 8.15 16.86 -5.01
N TRP A 119 7.87 16.48 -6.26
CA TRP A 119 7.43 15.12 -6.60
C TRP A 119 8.36 14.06 -6.03
N ASP A 120 9.67 14.24 -6.19
CA ASP A 120 10.67 13.28 -5.67
C ASP A 120 10.59 13.18 -4.14
N MET A 121 10.54 14.31 -3.45
CA MET A 121 10.49 14.35 -1.98
C MET A 121 9.21 13.71 -1.41
N ALA A 122 8.10 13.78 -2.15
CA ALA A 122 6.82 13.19 -1.74
C ALA A 122 6.89 11.66 -1.70
N PHE A 123 7.63 11.02 -2.61
CA PHE A 123 7.75 9.56 -2.67
C PHE A 123 8.99 8.99 -1.96
N GLN A 124 9.96 9.83 -1.58
CA GLN A 124 11.16 9.41 -0.83
C GLN A 124 10.83 8.62 0.44
N ALA A 125 9.73 8.95 1.11
CA ALA A 125 9.30 8.24 2.32
C ALA A 125 8.98 6.77 2.04
N PHE A 126 8.41 6.42 0.88
CA PHE A 126 8.05 5.04 0.54
C PHE A 126 9.25 4.14 0.24
N THR A 127 10.38 4.74 -0.10
CA THR A 127 11.66 4.04 -0.33
C THR A 127 12.55 4.01 0.90
N SER A 128 12.06 4.44 2.07
CA SER A 128 12.82 4.37 3.31
C SER A 128 13.06 2.93 3.75
N ASP A 129 14.32 2.60 4.06
CA ASP A 129 14.70 1.30 4.62
C ASP A 129 13.83 0.93 5.82
N VAL A 130 13.42 1.90 6.64
CA VAL A 130 12.56 1.66 7.82
C VAL A 130 11.23 1.01 7.44
N ILE A 131 10.56 1.45 6.36
CA ILE A 131 9.28 0.87 5.92
C ILE A 131 9.49 -0.53 5.34
N TRP A 132 10.57 -0.73 4.60
CA TRP A 132 10.95 -2.04 4.09
C TRP A 132 11.33 -3.02 5.20
N LEU A 133 12.01 -2.56 6.25
CA LEU A 133 12.34 -3.35 7.44
C LEU A 133 11.07 -3.81 8.17
N ILE A 134 10.07 -2.93 8.30
CA ILE A 134 8.76 -3.31 8.86
C ILE A 134 8.10 -4.40 7.99
N THR A 135 8.14 -4.25 6.67
CA THR A 135 7.54 -5.22 5.73
C THR A 135 8.22 -6.59 5.77
N VAL A 136 9.55 -6.63 5.75
CA VAL A 136 10.35 -7.86 5.84
C VAL A 136 10.19 -8.52 7.20
N SER A 137 10.09 -7.74 8.29
CA SER A 137 9.80 -8.27 9.62
C SER A 137 8.44 -8.99 9.68
N PHE A 138 7.39 -8.42 9.08
CA PHE A 138 6.09 -9.08 9.00
C PHE A 138 6.11 -10.35 8.14
N PHE A 139 6.92 -10.39 7.07
CA PHE A 139 7.11 -11.61 6.29
C PHE A 139 7.86 -12.68 7.07
N PHE A 140 8.87 -12.32 7.88
CA PHE A 140 9.53 -13.26 8.77
C PHE A 140 8.57 -13.81 9.83
N ALA A 141 7.76 -12.94 10.44
CA ALA A 141 6.72 -13.32 11.41
C ALA A 141 5.65 -14.26 10.82
N ARG A 142 5.35 -14.12 9.51
CA ARG A 142 4.41 -14.99 8.79
C ARG A 142 5.05 -16.18 8.08
N GLY A 143 6.37 -16.22 7.94
CA GLY A 143 7.09 -17.28 7.24
C GLY A 143 7.53 -18.43 8.15
N ILE A 144 7.49 -18.22 9.47
CA ILE A 144 7.90 -19.20 10.49
C ILE A 144 6.69 -20.00 11.03
N VAL A 145 5.50 -19.74 10.52
CA VAL A 145 4.29 -20.52 10.85
C VAL A 145 4.09 -21.70 9.92
#